data_AF-N1QS72-F1
#
_entry.id   AF-N1QS72-F1
#
_cell.length_a   1.000
_cell.length_b   1.000
_cell.length_c   1.000
_cell.angle_alpha   90.00
_cell.angle_beta   90.00
_cell.angle_gamma   90.00
#
_symmetry.space_group_name_H-M   'P 1'
#
loop_
_entity.id
_entity.type
_entity.pdbx_description
1 polymer ?
#
loop_
_entity_poly.entity_id
_entity_poly.type
_entity_poly.pdbx_seq_one_letter_code
_entity_poly.pdbx_strand_id
1 'polypeptide(L)'
;MPWWRRLDACMGAARGLHCLHAGGVVHGDVKATTVLLDENWVAKLSDFGLSNSKHVTMKSDVYSFGVVLFEALMARRPALLTGDQAVSLAEHALACHRNGTLPDAVDAAIKDQVAPECLEKFAETAVECLAHQVTERPAMGDVLWNLELSMQLQLINPKRT
;
A
#
# COMPACT_ATOMS: atom_id res chain seq x y z
N MET A 1 -11.18 -9.58 5.41
CA MET A 1 -9.97 -9.53 6.25
C MET A 1 -10.06 -8.29 7.16
N PRO A 2 -9.90 -8.43 8.49
CA PRO A 2 -9.95 -7.31 9.44
C PRO A 2 -8.76 -6.34 9.24
N TRP A 3 -8.91 -5.09 9.72
CA TRP A 3 -7.94 -4.02 9.48
C TRP A 3 -6.52 -4.37 9.93
N TRP A 4 -6.36 -4.83 11.17
CA TRP A 4 -5.04 -5.15 11.73
C TRP A 4 -4.27 -6.17 10.87
N ARG A 5 -4.97 -7.14 10.26
CA ARG A 5 -4.34 -8.12 9.35
C ARG A 5 -3.89 -7.50 8.04
N ARG A 6 -4.62 -6.51 7.52
CA ARG A 6 -4.22 -5.79 6.30
C ARG A 6 -2.97 -4.96 6.57
N LEU A 7 -2.97 -4.23 7.68
CA LEU A 7 -1.84 -3.41 8.07
C LEU A 7 -0.58 -4.25 8.33
N ASP A 8 -0.72 -5.38 9.03
CA ASP A 8 0.38 -6.32 9.27
C ASP A 8 0.93 -6.92 7.96
N ALA A 9 0.06 -7.31 7.03
CA ALA A 9 0.47 -7.77 5.71
C ALA A 9 1.23 -6.70 4.92
N CYS A 10 0.75 -5.45 4.92
CA CYS A 10 1.45 -4.32 4.30
C CYS A 10 2.83 -4.08 4.94
N MET A 11 2.94 -4.14 6.27
CA MET A 11 4.21 -4.00 6.99
C MET A 11 5.19 -5.12 6.64
N GLY A 12 4.73 -6.37 6.57
CA GLY A 12 5.55 -7.51 6.15
C GLY A 12 6.06 -7.36 4.71
N ALA A 13 5.19 -6.94 3.79
CA ALA A 13 5.58 -6.68 2.40
C ALA A 13 6.59 -5.52 2.29
N ALA A 14 6.39 -4.44 3.06
CA ALA A 14 7.33 -3.32 3.12
C ALA A 14 8.70 -3.75 3.65
N ARG A 15 8.75 -4.61 4.68
CA ARG A 15 10.00 -5.22 5.18
C ARG A 15 10.72 -6.02 4.09
N GLY A 16 9.99 -6.86 3.36
CA GLY A 16 10.55 -7.65 2.26
C GLY A 16 11.16 -6.76 1.16
N LEU A 17 10.42 -5.75 0.72
CA LEU A 17 10.90 -4.78 -0.27
C LEU A 17 12.08 -3.96 0.24
N HIS A 18 12.06 -3.53 1.50
CA HIS A 18 13.18 -2.83 2.11
C HIS A 18 14.45 -3.69 2.12
N CYS A 19 14.33 -4.97 2.48
CA CYS A 19 15.45 -5.91 2.46
C CYS A 19 16.04 -6.08 1.05
N LEU A 20 15.18 -6.22 0.03
CA LEU A 20 15.63 -6.30 -1.38
C LEU A 20 16.36 -5.03 -1.81
N HIS A 21 15.77 -3.85 -1.55
CA HIS A 21 16.35 -2.57 -1.93
C HIS A 21 17.68 -2.32 -1.23
N ALA A 22 17.81 -2.68 0.05
CA ALA A 22 19.07 -2.60 0.80
C ALA A 22 20.16 -3.50 0.19
N GLY A 23 19.78 -4.63 -0.42
CA GLY A 23 20.66 -5.53 -1.16
C GLY A 23 20.92 -5.12 -2.62
N GLY A 24 20.44 -3.96 -3.07
CA GLY A 24 20.58 -3.52 -4.47
C GLY A 24 19.64 -4.24 -5.45
N VAL A 25 18.67 -5.00 -4.96
CA VAL A 25 17.74 -5.80 -5.77
C VAL A 25 16.44 -5.02 -5.99
N VAL A 26 15.99 -4.96 -7.24
CA VAL A 26 14.69 -4.41 -7.63
C VAL A 26 13.72 -5.58 -7.84
N HIS A 27 12.52 -5.52 -7.25
CA HIS A 27 11.53 -6.59 -7.39
C HIS A 27 10.90 -6.58 -8.78
N GLY A 28 10.41 -5.43 -9.23
CA GLY A 28 9.92 -5.21 -10.58
C GLY A 28 8.57 -5.79 -10.96
N ASP A 29 7.84 -6.38 -10.01
CA ASP A 29 6.44 -6.78 -10.21
C ASP A 29 5.64 -6.75 -8.90
N VAL A 30 5.73 -5.64 -8.15
CA VAL A 30 4.97 -5.49 -6.91
C VAL A 30 3.47 -5.36 -7.23
N LYS A 31 2.67 -6.33 -6.79
CA LYS A 31 1.19 -6.35 -6.88
C LYS A 31 0.59 -6.96 -5.60
N ALA A 32 -0.67 -6.67 -5.27
CA ALA A 32 -1.33 -7.33 -4.13
C ALA A 32 -1.38 -8.86 -4.25
N THR A 33 -1.37 -9.40 -5.47
CA THR A 33 -1.31 -10.85 -5.73
C THR A 33 0.08 -11.46 -5.49
N THR A 34 1.14 -10.65 -5.46
CA THR A 34 2.54 -11.08 -5.22
C THR A 34 2.95 -10.98 -3.75
N VAL A 35 2.11 -10.39 -2.90
CA VAL A 35 2.26 -10.42 -1.44
C VAL A 35 1.57 -11.69 -0.93
N LEU A 36 2.29 -12.80 -0.91
CA LEU A 36 1.80 -14.06 -0.38
C LEU A 36 1.92 -14.07 1.14
N LEU A 37 0.88 -14.51 1.84
CA LEU A 37 0.97 -14.78 3.28
C LEU A 37 1.28 -16.27 3.46
N ASP A 38 2.35 -16.62 4.17
CA ASP A 38 2.61 -18.01 4.53
C ASP A 38 1.73 -18.50 5.69
N GLU A 39 1.88 -19.76 6.08
CA GLU A 39 1.10 -20.40 7.16
C GLU A 39 1.29 -19.74 8.54
N ASN A 40 2.35 -18.95 8.71
CA ASN A 40 2.62 -18.15 9.91
C ASN A 40 2.22 -16.67 9.73
N TRP A 41 1.48 -16.33 8.68
CA TRP A 41 1.04 -14.98 8.33
C TRP A 41 2.19 -14.01 8.00
N VAL A 42 3.38 -14.54 7.70
CA VAL A 42 4.50 -13.71 7.25
C VAL A 42 4.28 -13.40 5.77
N ALA A 43 4.25 -12.11 5.44
CA ALA A 43 4.23 -11.66 4.05
C ALA A 43 5.56 -12.03 3.38
N LYS A 44 5.45 -12.82 2.31
CA LYS A 44 6.53 -13.21 1.40
C LYS A 44 6.20 -12.66 0.03
N LEU A 45 7.17 -11.96 -0.56
CA LEU A 45 7.07 -11.55 -1.95
C LEU A 45 7.37 -12.77 -2.85
N SER A 46 6.55 -13.00 -3.86
CA SER A 46 6.75 -14.04 -4.87
C SER A 46 6.96 -13.43 -6.27
N ASP A 47 7.31 -14.26 -7.25
CA ASP A 47 7.54 -13.85 -8.65
C ASP A 47 8.74 -12.92 -8.84
N PHE A 48 9.87 -13.32 -8.24
CA PHE A 48 11.18 -12.78 -8.57
C PHE A 48 11.61 -13.22 -9.97
N GLY A 49 11.16 -12.50 -11.00
CA GLY A 49 11.81 -12.54 -12.29
C GLY A 49 10.87 -12.63 -13.46
N LEU A 50 10.61 -11.47 -14.08
CA LEU A 50 10.43 -11.33 -15.53
C LEU A 50 10.79 -9.89 -15.99
N SER A 51 11.79 -9.22 -15.41
CA SER A 51 12.15 -7.85 -15.83
C SER A 51 13.19 -7.83 -16.95
N ASN A 52 12.78 -8.21 -18.17
CA ASN A 52 13.51 -7.84 -19.39
C ASN A 52 13.19 -6.40 -19.84
N SER A 53 12.51 -5.59 -19.01
CA SER A 53 12.20 -4.18 -19.30
C SER A 53 13.27 -3.25 -18.70
N LYS A 54 13.91 -2.45 -19.55
CA LYS A 54 15.04 -1.55 -19.21
C LYS A 54 14.69 -0.37 -18.26
N HIS A 55 13.53 -0.37 -17.60
CA HIS A 55 13.02 0.80 -16.85
C HIS A 55 12.51 0.50 -15.44
N VAL A 56 12.77 -0.70 -14.90
CA VAL A 56 12.39 -1.02 -13.53
C VAL A 56 13.42 -0.44 -12.55
N THR A 57 12.95 0.25 -11.52
CA THR A 57 13.80 0.86 -10.48
C THR A 57 13.21 0.60 -9.09
N MET A 58 14.02 0.78 -8.04
CA MET A 58 13.50 0.74 -6.66
C MET A 58 12.33 1.73 -6.47
N LYS A 59 12.34 2.87 -7.16
CA LYS A 59 11.26 3.86 -7.09
C LYS A 59 10.01 3.47 -7.90
N SER A 60 10.11 2.55 -8.88
CA SER A 60 8.91 1.95 -9.48
C SER A 60 8.29 0.91 -8.56
N ASP A 61 9.10 0.15 -7.80
CA ASP A 61 8.57 -0.74 -6.76
C ASP A 61 7.80 0.06 -5.69
N VAL A 62 8.33 1.21 -5.26
CA VAL A 62 7.65 2.11 -4.31
C VAL A 62 6.30 2.58 -4.85
N TYR A 63 6.23 2.98 -6.13
CA TYR A 63 4.97 3.39 -6.75
C TYR A 63 3.95 2.26 -6.77
N SER A 64 4.37 1.08 -7.22
CA SER A 64 3.51 -0.10 -7.24
C SER A 64 3.05 -0.50 -5.84
N PHE A 65 3.92 -0.36 -4.83
CA PHE A 65 3.56 -0.58 -3.44
C PHE A 65 2.50 0.42 -2.94
N GLY A 66 2.58 1.69 -3.36
CA GLY A 66 1.53 2.69 -3.09
C GLY A 66 0.15 2.27 -3.61
N VAL A 67 0.09 1.61 -4.77
CA VAL A 67 -1.16 1.03 -5.29
C VAL A 67 -1.64 -0.09 -4.37
N VAL A 68 -0.77 -0.99 -3.94
CA VAL A 68 -1.09 -2.09 -3.01
C VAL A 68 -1.64 -1.58 -1.68
N LEU A 69 -1.11 -0.47 -1.16
CA LEU A 69 -1.64 0.16 0.06
C LEU A 69 -3.09 0.61 -0.13
N PHE A 70 -3.42 1.26 -1.25
CA PHE A 70 -4.81 1.65 -1.53
C PHE A 70 -5.72 0.47 -1.86
N GLU A 71 -5.21 -0.59 -2.47
CA GLU A 71 -5.93 -1.86 -2.64
C GLU A 71 -6.33 -2.47 -1.28
N ALA A 72 -5.39 -2.48 -0.33
CA ALA A 72 -5.64 -2.95 1.03
C ALA A 72 -6.71 -2.09 1.75
N LEU A 73 -6.72 -0.77 1.50
CA LEU A 73 -7.65 0.15 2.15
C LEU A 73 -9.07 0.11 1.55
N MET A 74 -9.20 0.03 0.23
CA MET A 74 -10.48 0.20 -0.48
C MET A 74 -11.13 -1.12 -0.93
N ALA A 75 -10.41 -2.25 -0.81
CA ALA A 75 -10.84 -3.60 -1.22
C ALA A 75 -11.42 -3.73 -2.63
N ARG A 76 -11.13 -2.77 -3.52
CA ARG A 76 -11.53 -2.89 -4.92
C ARG A 76 -10.63 -3.89 -5.60
N ARG A 77 -11.19 -5.06 -5.94
CA ARG A 77 -10.63 -5.96 -6.95
C ARG A 77 -10.40 -5.17 -8.26
N PRO A 78 -9.42 -5.56 -9.10
CA PRO A 78 -9.08 -4.89 -10.35
C PRO A 78 -10.11 -5.13 -11.47
N ALA A 79 -11.39 -4.87 -11.23
CA ALA A 79 -12.49 -5.22 -12.13
C ALA A 79 -13.53 -4.11 -12.34
N LEU A 80 -13.21 -2.84 -12.06
CA LEU A 80 -14.03 -1.71 -12.52
C LEU A 80 -13.59 -1.17 -13.90
N LEU A 81 -12.85 -1.97 -14.68
CA LEU A 81 -12.53 -1.68 -16.08
C LEU A 81 -13.66 -2.19 -16.98
N THR A 82 -14.83 -1.56 -16.88
CA THR A 82 -15.85 -1.63 -17.95
C THR A 82 -16.09 -0.22 -18.45
N GLY A 83 -15.43 0.15 -19.54
CA GLY A 83 -15.68 1.39 -20.28
C GLY A 83 -14.50 2.35 -20.39
N ASP A 84 -14.58 3.24 -21.37
CA ASP A 84 -13.60 4.23 -21.84
C ASP A 84 -13.23 5.33 -20.80
N GLN A 85 -13.62 5.17 -19.53
CA GLN A 85 -13.39 6.11 -18.41
C GLN A 85 -12.79 5.42 -17.18
N ALA A 86 -11.93 4.43 -17.40
CA ALA A 86 -11.20 3.76 -16.34
C ALA A 86 -10.16 4.68 -15.69
N VAL A 87 -10.56 5.47 -14.70
CA VAL A 87 -9.61 6.12 -13.78
C VAL A 87 -8.88 5.02 -13.01
N SER A 88 -7.55 5.03 -13.03
CA SER A 88 -6.77 4.03 -12.30
C SER A 88 -7.10 4.10 -10.80
N LEU A 89 -7.03 2.98 -10.07
CA LEU A 89 -7.29 2.97 -8.62
C LEU A 89 -6.44 4.02 -7.89
N ALA A 90 -5.18 4.19 -8.33
CA ALA A 90 -4.27 5.20 -7.84
C ALA A 90 -4.83 6.63 -8.02
N GLU A 91 -5.26 6.99 -9.22
CA GLU A 91 -5.83 8.32 -9.48
C GLU A 91 -7.13 8.56 -8.71
N HIS A 92 -7.99 7.54 -8.59
CA HIS A 92 -9.21 7.64 -7.80
C HIS A 92 -8.91 7.82 -6.31
N ALA A 93 -7.98 7.05 -5.77
CA ALA A 93 -7.55 7.14 -4.38
C ALA A 93 -6.90 8.50 -4.06
N LEU A 94 -6.04 8.99 -4.95
CA LEU A 94 -5.45 10.33 -4.86
C LEU A 94 -6.52 11.42 -4.89
N ALA A 95 -7.53 11.30 -5.75
CA ALA A 95 -8.65 12.24 -5.81
C ALA A 95 -9.49 12.21 -4.51
N CYS A 96 -9.75 11.02 -3.97
CA CYS A 96 -10.45 10.85 -2.69
C CYS A 96 -9.68 11.49 -1.53
N HIS A 97 -8.36 11.27 -1.47
CA HIS A 97 -7.52 11.91 -0.44
C HIS A 97 -7.52 13.43 -0.59
N ARG A 98 -7.31 13.96 -1.80
CA ARG A 98 -7.29 15.40 -2.07
C ARG A 98 -8.60 16.10 -1.73
N ASN A 99 -9.73 15.42 -1.95
CA ASN A 99 -11.06 15.98 -1.72
C ASN A 99 -11.59 15.71 -0.30
N GLY A 100 -10.82 15.04 0.57
CA GLY A 100 -11.25 14.67 1.91
C GLY A 100 -12.34 13.59 1.97
N THR A 101 -12.59 12.89 0.86
CA THR A 101 -13.64 11.84 0.75
C THR A 101 -13.09 10.42 0.93
N LEU A 102 -11.80 10.29 1.26
CA LEU A 102 -11.17 8.99 1.49
C LEU A 102 -11.88 8.14 2.56
N PRO A 103 -12.34 8.66 3.72
CA PRO A 103 -13.05 7.86 4.71
C PRO A 103 -14.31 7.16 4.17
N ASP A 104 -14.94 7.72 3.14
CA ASP A 104 -16.11 7.13 2.49
C ASP A 104 -15.76 6.07 1.46
N ALA A 105 -14.53 6.10 0.95
CA ALA A 105 -14.01 5.16 -0.03
C ALA A 105 -13.31 3.95 0.61
N VAL A 106 -13.05 3.98 1.92
CA VAL A 106 -12.53 2.84 2.71
C VAL A 106 -13.50 1.66 2.63
N ASP A 107 -12.95 0.45 2.50
CA ASP A 107 -13.73 -0.78 2.50
C ASP A 107 -14.65 -0.86 3.73
N ALA A 108 -15.95 -1.07 3.47
CA ALA A 108 -16.98 -1.23 4.49
C ALA A 108 -16.62 -2.28 5.55
N ALA A 109 -15.88 -3.32 5.20
CA ALA A 109 -15.45 -4.36 6.13
C ALA A 109 -14.43 -3.89 7.17
N ILE A 110 -13.81 -2.72 6.99
CA ILE A 110 -12.83 -2.14 7.92
C ILE A 110 -13.15 -0.70 8.33
N LYS A 111 -14.14 -0.03 7.73
CA LYS A 111 -14.48 1.39 7.97
C LYS A 111 -14.63 1.74 9.46
N ASP A 112 -15.21 0.84 10.24
CA ASP A 112 -15.44 1.02 11.67
C ASP A 112 -14.30 0.47 12.56
N GLN A 113 -13.30 -0.18 11.96
CA GLN A 113 -12.13 -0.74 12.66
C GLN A 113 -10.92 0.20 12.64
N VAL A 114 -10.80 1.05 11.60
CA VAL A 114 -9.63 1.93 11.43
C VAL A 114 -9.79 3.20 12.26
N ALA A 115 -8.80 3.49 13.11
CA ALA A 115 -8.70 4.77 13.81
C ALA A 115 -8.48 5.92 12.82
N PRO A 116 -9.08 7.11 13.00
CA PRO A 116 -8.92 8.23 12.07
C PRO A 116 -7.46 8.61 11.80
N GLU A 117 -6.64 8.66 12.84
CA GLU A 117 -5.21 9.02 12.76
C GLU A 117 -4.39 7.91 12.10
N CYS A 118 -4.75 6.65 12.33
CA CYS A 118 -4.17 5.51 11.61
C CYS A 118 -4.48 5.60 10.11
N LEU A 119 -5.74 5.87 9.77
CA LEU A 119 -6.21 6.01 8.39
C LEU A 119 -5.47 7.14 7.68
N GLU A 120 -5.38 8.30 8.31
CA GLU A 120 -4.73 9.49 7.76
C GLU A 120 -3.25 9.21 7.48
N LYS A 121 -2.50 8.72 8.47
CA LYS A 121 -1.07 8.41 8.30
C LYS A 121 -0.82 7.33 7.25
N PHE A 122 -1.67 6.30 7.22
CA PHE A 122 -1.56 5.22 6.23
C PHE A 122 -1.81 5.74 4.81
N ALA A 123 -2.82 6.60 4.66
CA ALA A 123 -3.17 7.22 3.37
C ALA A 123 -2.08 8.17 2.88
N GLU A 124 -1.56 9.04 3.74
CA GLU A 124 -0.43 9.92 3.43
C GLU A 124 0.76 9.14 2.87
N THR A 125 1.12 8.04 3.54
CA THR A 125 2.21 7.15 3.11
C THR A 125 1.96 6.60 1.71
N ALA A 126 0.73 6.17 1.43
CA ALA A 126 0.36 5.67 0.11
C ALA A 126 0.39 6.78 -0.96
N VAL A 127 -0.01 8.01 -0.62
CA VAL A 127 0.08 9.17 -1.52
C VAL A 127 1.53 9.52 -1.85
N GLU A 128 2.41 9.57 -0.86
CA GLU A 128 3.85 9.80 -1.05
C GLU A 128 4.48 8.75 -1.98
N CYS A 129 4.10 7.48 -1.82
CA CYS A 129 4.53 6.40 -2.71
C CYS A 129 4.10 6.63 -4.17
N LEU A 130 2.91 7.19 -4.39
CA LEU A 130 2.33 7.46 -5.70
C LEU A 130 2.75 8.80 -6.32
N ALA A 131 3.69 9.53 -5.71
CA ALA A 131 4.13 10.82 -6.21
C ALA A 131 4.58 10.77 -7.69
N HIS A 132 4.17 11.77 -8.47
CA HIS A 132 4.55 11.88 -9.87
C HIS A 132 6.06 12.09 -10.02
N GLN A 133 6.66 12.90 -9.14
CA GLN A 133 8.10 13.10 -9.11
C GLN A 133 8.77 11.94 -8.38
N VAL A 134 9.68 11.25 -9.07
CA VAL A 134 10.40 10.07 -8.55
C VAL A 134 11.24 10.41 -7.30
N THR A 135 11.71 11.65 -7.19
CA THR A 135 12.49 12.17 -6.07
C THR A 135 11.66 12.35 -4.79
N GLU A 136 10.36 12.62 -4.93
CA GLU A 136 9.43 12.79 -3.79
C GLU A 136 9.02 11.44 -3.19
N ARG A 137 9.13 10.35 -3.96
CA ARG A 137 8.79 9.01 -3.44
C ARG A 137 9.75 8.60 -2.32
N PRO A 138 9.26 8.09 -1.18
CA PRO A 138 10.08 7.67 -0.05
C PRO A 138 10.96 6.46 -0.39
N ALA A 139 11.97 6.18 0.45
CA ALA A 139 12.61 4.87 0.44
C ALA A 139 11.71 3.85 1.15
N MET A 140 11.85 2.56 0.82
CA MET A 140 11.03 1.52 1.48
C MET A 140 11.25 1.42 2.99
N GLY A 141 12.40 1.90 3.50
CA GLY A 141 12.63 2.05 4.95
C GLY A 141 11.72 3.10 5.58
N ASP A 142 11.54 4.25 4.92
CA ASP A 142 10.63 5.32 5.38
C ASP A 142 9.17 4.85 5.28
N VAL A 143 8.82 4.13 4.21
CA VAL A 143 7.49 3.52 4.06
C VAL A 143 7.21 2.55 5.21
N LEU A 144 8.14 1.66 5.53
CA LEU A 144 8.00 0.73 6.65
C LEU A 144 7.82 1.48 7.98
N TRP A 145 8.66 2.46 8.24
CA TRP A 145 8.57 3.29 9.45
C TRP A 145 7.20 3.97 9.56
N ASN A 146 6.72 4.56 8.47
CA ASN A 146 5.41 5.20 8.43
C ASN A 146 4.26 4.22 8.70
N LEU A 147 4.33 2.99 8.19
CA LEU A 147 3.33 1.95 8.47
C LEU A 147 3.37 1.48 9.94
N GLU A 148 4.56 1.39 10.54
CA GLU A 148 4.71 1.10 11.97
C GLU A 148 4.10 2.23 12.83
N LEU A 149 4.29 3.48 12.43
CA LEU A 149 3.63 4.62 13.05
C LEU A 149 2.11 4.55 12.90
N SER A 150 1.58 4.21 11.71
CA SER A 150 0.14 3.96 11.53
C SER A 150 -0.38 2.88 12.49
N MET A 151 0.37 1.80 12.72
CA MET A 151 0.01 0.77 13.69
C MET A 151 -0.01 1.31 15.12
N GLN A 152 0.98 2.10 15.51
CA GLN A 152 0.99 2.75 16.82
C GLN A 152 -0.23 3.66 17.01
N LEU A 153 -0.56 4.48 16.01
CA LEU A 153 -1.75 5.35 16.02
C LEU A 153 -3.05 4.56 16.19
N GLN A 154 -3.14 3.38 15.56
CA GLN A 154 -4.28 2.47 15.75
C GLN A 154 -4.41 1.94 17.18
N LEU A 155 -3.29 1.67 17.85
CA LEU A 155 -3.25 1.10 19.20
C LEU A 155 -3.55 2.12 20.30
N ILE A 156 -3.14 3.38 20.11
CA ILE A 156 -3.35 4.44 21.10
C ILE A 156 -4.74 5.08 21.01
N ASN A 157 -5.33 5.16 19.81
CA ASN A 157 -6.65 5.74 19.57
C ASN A 157 -7.62 4.73 18.93
N PRO A 158 -7.88 3.57 19.55
CA PRO A 158 -8.82 2.61 18.97
C PRO A 158 -10.20 3.26 18.90
N LYS A 159 -10.87 3.18 17.73
CA LYS A 159 -12.30 3.48 17.63
C LYS A 159 -13.02 2.61 18.65
N ARG A 160 -13.53 3.24 19.71
CA ARG A 160 -14.46 2.59 20.64
C ARG A 160 -15.75 2.34 19.85
N THR A 161 -16.01 1.07 19.55
CA THR A 161 -17.31 0.59 19.07
C THR A 161 -18.42 0.96 20.04
#